data_AF-A0A920VAK9-F1
#
_entry.id   AF-A0A920VAK9-F1
#
_cell.length_a   1.000
_cell.length_b   1.000
_cell.length_c   1.000
_cell.angle_alpha   90.00
_cell.angle_beta   90.00
_cell.angle_gamma   90.00
#
_symmetry.space_group_name_H-M   'P 1'
#
loop_
_entity.id
_entity.type
_entity.pdbx_description
1 polymer ?
#
loop_
_entity_poly.entity_id
_entity_poly.type
_entity_poly.pdbx_seq_one_letter_code
_entity_poly.pdbx_strand_id
1 'polypeptide(L)'
;MLGTADPVDLWLLLEYKSSWKPRAIEDNGLDDETSRWLEASVENCAEKGLKARPQFIRRPDTDAGTTTLFVARDNAVGRIEGVRLRGRA
;
A
#
# COMPACT_ATOMS: atom_id res chain seq x y z
N MET A 1 6.56 -4.95 -24.90
CA MET A 1 5.96 -3.65 -24.59
C MET A 1 6.13 -3.39 -23.10
N LEU A 2 6.77 -2.28 -22.73
CA LEU A 2 6.61 -1.70 -21.39
C LEU A 2 5.20 -1.09 -21.34
N GLY A 3 4.36 -1.55 -20.40
CA GLY A 3 3.10 -0.88 -20.04
C GLY A 3 1.87 -1.26 -20.88
N THR A 4 1.18 -2.33 -20.47
CA THR A 4 -0.26 -2.54 -20.75
C THR A 4 -1.14 -2.17 -19.55
N ALA A 5 -0.52 -1.76 -18.45
CA ALA A 5 -1.23 -1.33 -17.26
C ALA A 5 -1.84 0.05 -17.51
N ASP A 6 -3.12 0.21 -17.19
CA ASP A 6 -3.73 1.53 -17.26
C ASP A 6 -2.90 2.57 -16.48
N PRO A 7 -2.85 3.82 -16.97
CA PRO A 7 -2.33 4.95 -16.21
C PRO A 7 -3.00 5.03 -14.83
N VAL A 8 -2.23 5.42 -13.83
CA VAL A 8 -2.67 5.67 -12.45
C VAL A 8 -2.07 6.98 -11.97
N ASP A 9 -2.80 7.72 -11.15
CA ASP A 9 -2.37 9.02 -10.64
C ASP A 9 -1.44 8.88 -9.44
N LEU A 10 -1.58 7.79 -8.68
CA LEU A 10 -0.72 7.48 -7.55
C LEU A 10 -0.61 5.98 -7.26
N TRP A 11 0.55 5.58 -6.79
CA TRP A 11 0.81 4.23 -6.30
C TRP A 11 0.85 4.22 -4.77
N LEU A 12 0.12 3.28 -4.18
CA LEU A 12 0.15 2.98 -2.74
C LEU A 12 1.00 1.72 -2.54
N LEU A 13 2.28 1.90 -2.22
CA LEU A 13 3.25 0.81 -2.11
C LEU A 13 3.36 0.35 -0.65
N LEU A 14 2.62 -0.69 -0.29
CA LEU A 14 2.60 -1.24 1.06
C LEU A 14 3.68 -2.31 1.23
N GLU A 15 4.55 -2.17 2.23
CA GLU A 15 5.50 -3.22 2.55
C GLU A 15 4.81 -4.47 3.10
N TYR A 16 5.24 -5.65 2.63
CA TYR A 16 4.82 -6.93 3.21
C TYR A 16 5.96 -7.69 3.88
N LYS A 17 5.63 -8.44 4.94
CA LYS A 17 6.55 -9.36 5.62
C LYS A 17 6.75 -10.62 4.78
N SER A 18 7.96 -11.17 4.77
CA SER A 18 8.33 -12.36 3.99
C SER A 18 7.48 -13.60 4.26
N SER A 19 6.76 -13.65 5.38
CA SER A 19 5.78 -14.70 5.70
C SER A 19 4.47 -14.63 4.89
N TRP A 20 4.23 -13.55 4.13
CA TRP A 20 3.01 -13.41 3.33
C TRP A 20 3.16 -14.13 2.00
N LYS A 21 2.13 -14.91 1.64
CA LYS A 21 2.11 -15.65 0.37
C LYS A 21 2.02 -14.67 -0.81
N PRO A 22 2.73 -14.92 -1.92
CA PRO A 22 2.67 -14.05 -3.08
C PRO A 22 1.37 -14.29 -3.88
N ARG A 23 0.36 -13.45 -3.64
CA ARG A 23 -0.69 -13.03 -4.59
C ARG A 23 -1.37 -11.78 -4.05
N ALA A 24 -0.73 -10.66 -4.35
CA ALA A 24 -0.61 -9.55 -3.44
C ALA A 24 -1.92 -8.82 -3.05
N ILE A 25 -2.99 -8.86 -3.83
CA ILE A 25 -4.25 -8.14 -3.48
C ILE A 25 -5.33 -9.07 -2.92
N GLU A 26 -5.33 -10.36 -3.27
CA GLU A 26 -6.43 -11.28 -2.98
C GLU A 26 -6.05 -12.46 -2.07
N ASP A 27 -4.78 -12.90 -2.11
CA ASP A 27 -4.24 -14.00 -1.30
C ASP A 27 -2.96 -13.49 -0.61
N ASN A 28 -3.16 -12.45 0.20
CA ASN A 28 -2.15 -11.84 1.04
C ASN A 28 -2.40 -12.19 2.53
N GLY A 29 -1.35 -12.08 3.35
CA GLY A 29 -1.42 -12.33 4.79
C GLY A 29 -1.75 -11.08 5.60
N LEU A 30 -2.46 -10.10 5.02
CA LEU A 30 -2.89 -8.91 5.74
C LEU A 30 -3.91 -9.28 6.81
N ASP A 31 -3.84 -8.61 7.96
CA ASP A 31 -4.96 -8.60 8.90
C ASP A 31 -6.13 -7.77 8.37
N ASP A 32 -7.33 -8.05 8.86
CA ASP A 32 -8.58 -7.39 8.44
C ASP A 32 -8.52 -5.87 8.59
N GLU A 33 -7.83 -5.38 9.61
CA GLU A 33 -7.70 -3.94 9.89
C GLU A 33 -6.90 -3.25 8.78
N THR A 34 -5.75 -3.82 8.42
CA THR A 34 -4.89 -3.27 7.36
C THR A 34 -5.54 -3.38 5.99
N SER A 35 -6.26 -4.48 5.70
CA SER A 35 -7.02 -4.63 4.46
C SER A 35 -8.10 -3.55 4.32
N ARG A 36 -8.94 -3.36 5.35
CA ARG A 36 -9.98 -2.30 5.34
C ARG A 36 -9.39 -0.90 5.23
N TRP A 37 -8.27 -0.64 5.90
CA TRP A 37 -7.59 0.63 5.81
C TRP A 37 -7.07 0.90 4.39
N LEU A 38 -6.51 -0.11 3.73
CA LEU A 38 -6.01 0.01 2.36
C LEU A 38 -7.16 0.27 1.36
N GLU A 39 -8.28 -0.45 1.50
CA GLU A 39 -9.49 -0.25 0.71
C GLU A 39 -10.04 1.17 0.88
N ALA A 40 -10.24 1.62 2.12
CA ALA A 40 -10.71 2.97 2.43
C ALA A 40 -9.75 4.06 1.88
N SER A 41 -8.44 3.78 1.86
CA SER A 41 -7.44 4.70 1.29
C SER A 41 -7.59 4.83 -0.22
N VAL A 42 -7.89 3.74 -0.93
CA VAL A 42 -8.18 3.74 -2.37
C VAL A 42 -9.49 4.48 -2.66
N GLU A 43 -10.54 4.22 -1.87
CA GLU A 43 -11.84 4.92 -2.00
C GLU A 43 -11.69 6.44 -1.80
N ASN A 44 -10.97 6.88 -0.77
CA ASN A 44 -10.71 8.29 -0.51
C ASN A 44 -9.93 8.97 -1.68
N CYS A 45 -9.04 8.23 -2.34
CA CYS A 45 -8.40 8.73 -3.56
C CYS A 45 -9.41 8.87 -4.70
N ALA A 46 -10.29 7.88 -4.89
CA ALA A 46 -11.33 7.92 -5.92
C ALA A 46 -12.33 9.06 -5.69
N GLU A 47 -12.72 9.34 -4.44
CA GLU A 47 -13.57 10.49 -4.07
C GLU A 47 -12.93 11.84 -4.45
N LYS A 48 -11.59 11.89 -4.50
CA LYS A 48 -10.81 13.07 -4.94
C LYS A 48 -10.53 13.08 -6.45
N GLY A 49 -11.12 12.15 -7.20
CA GLY A 49 -10.92 12.00 -8.64
C GLY A 49 -9.55 11.42 -9.02
N LEU A 50 -8.88 10.74 -8.09
CA LEU A 50 -7.56 10.14 -8.31
C LEU A 50 -7.67 8.62 -8.45
N LYS A 51 -7.07 8.06 -9.51
CA LYS A 51 -6.91 6.63 -9.70
C LYS A 51 -5.69 6.13 -8.91
N ALA A 52 -5.94 5.66 -7.70
CA ALA A 52 -4.94 5.00 -6.87
C ALA A 52 -4.83 3.51 -7.19
N ARG A 53 -3.60 2.98 -7.23
CA ARG A 53 -3.36 1.55 -7.33
C ARG A 53 -2.49 1.06 -6.17
N PRO A 54 -3.02 0.17 -5.31
CA PRO A 54 -2.22 -0.49 -4.31
C PRO A 54 -1.28 -1.51 -4.95
N GLN A 55 -0.07 -1.59 -4.43
CA GLN A 55 0.91 -2.61 -4.79
C GLN A 55 1.69 -3.00 -3.54
N PHE A 56 1.98 -4.29 -3.41
CA PHE A 56 2.75 -4.78 -2.28
C PHE A 56 4.21 -4.90 -2.68
N ILE A 57 5.08 -4.35 -1.86
CA ILE A 57 6.52 -4.39 -2.07
C ILE A 57 7.17 -5.22 -0.97
N ARG A 58 8.12 -6.08 -1.36
CA ARG A 58 8.81 -6.93 -0.39
C ARG A 58 9.64 -6.04 0.51
N ARG A 59 9.45 -6.19 1.81
CA ARG A 59 10.34 -5.60 2.79
C ARG A 59 11.74 -6.24 2.72
N PRO A 60 12.83 -5.45 2.74
CA PRO A 60 14.19 -5.98 2.87
C PRO A 60 14.36 -6.79 4.17
N ASP A 61 14.99 -7.96 4.09
CA ASP A 61 15.12 -8.89 5.23
C ASP A 61 15.95 -8.30 6.40
N THR A 62 16.66 -7.18 6.19
CA THR A 62 17.45 -6.47 7.20
C THR A 62 16.64 -5.51 8.07
N ASP A 63 15.38 -5.22 7.73
CA ASP A 63 14.55 -4.24 8.45
C ASP A 63 13.40 -4.91 9.20
N ALA A 64 13.60 -5.16 10.50
CA ALA A 64 12.57 -5.74 11.37
C ALA A 64 11.51 -4.73 11.84
N GLY A 65 11.52 -3.49 11.33
CA GLY A 65 10.77 -2.35 11.84
C GLY A 65 9.27 -2.29 11.53
N THR A 66 8.70 -1.09 11.50
CA THR A 66 7.28 -0.79 11.30
C THR A 66 6.87 -0.89 9.83
N THR A 67 5.76 -1.55 9.52
CA THR A 67 5.23 -1.62 8.14
C THR A 67 5.10 -0.21 7.58
N THR A 68 5.65 0.01 6.38
CA THR A 68 5.70 1.32 5.75
C THR A 68 4.81 1.34 4.51
N LEU A 69 4.05 2.42 4.34
CA LEU A 69 3.40 2.76 3.09
C LEU A 69 4.24 3.82 2.39
N PHE A 70 4.64 3.57 1.14
CA PHE A 70 5.17 4.61 0.27
C PHE A 70 4.09 5.09 -0.69
N VAL A 71 4.04 6.40 -0.92
CA VAL A 71 3.12 7.02 -1.87
C VAL A 71 3.95 7.60 -3.01
N ALA A 72 3.79 7.05 -4.21
CA ALA A 72 4.51 7.55 -5.38
C ALA A 72 3.56 8.31 -6.31
N ARG A 73 3.93 9.55 -6.64
CA ARG A 73 3.17 10.47 -7.50
C ARG A 73 4.12 11.56 -8.04
N ASP A 74 3.89 12.03 -9.27
CA ASP A 74 4.61 13.17 -9.86
C ASP A 74 6.16 13.05 -9.78
N ASN A 75 6.69 11.85 -10.04
CA ASN A 75 8.11 11.49 -9.91
C ASN A 75 8.72 11.67 -8.50
N ALA A 76 7.87 11.80 -7.48
CA ALA A 76 8.25 11.84 -6.07
C ALA A 76 7.75 10.59 -5.34
N VAL A 77 8.47 10.21 -4.28
CA VAL A 77 8.06 9.14 -3.36
C VAL A 77 8.06 9.69 -1.94
N GLY A 78 6.90 9.69 -1.31
CA GLY A 78 6.72 9.98 0.11
C GLY A 78 6.68 8.69 0.93
N ARG A 79 7.05 8.78 2.21
CA ARG A 79 7.01 7.67 3.17
C ARG A 79 6.03 8.00 4.29
N ILE A 80 5.10 7.08 4.54
CA ILE A 80 4.22 7.07 5.70
C ILE A 80 4.59 5.83 6.50
N GLU A 81 5.35 6.02 7.56
CA GLU A 81 5.62 4.95 8.51
C GLU A 81 4.33 4.65 9.28
N GLY A 82 4.04 3.36 9.52
CA GLY A 82 2.86 2.92 10.24
C GLY A 82 2.62 3.77 11.48
N VAL A 83 1.69 4.72 11.37
CA VAL A 83 1.04 5.32 12.50
C VAL A 83 0.35 4.15 13.16
N ARG A 84 0.82 3.75 14.35
CA ARG A 84 0.06 2.88 15.25
C ARG A 84 -1.36 3.43 15.21
N LEU A 85 -2.31 2.73 14.57
CA LEU A 85 -3.69 3.16 14.45
C LEU A 85 -4.17 3.31 15.90
N ARG A 86 -4.09 4.54 16.42
CA ARG A 86 -4.58 4.83 17.76
C ARG A 86 -6.08 4.74 17.58
N GLY A 87 -6.63 3.60 18.03
CA GLY A 87 -8.04 3.48 18.32
C GLY A 87 -8.45 4.75 19.06
N ARG A 88 -9.29 5.54 18.40
CA ARG A 88 -10.05 6.57 19.13
C ARG A 88 -11.07 5.81 19.97
N ALA A 89 -11.03 6.14 21.26
CA ALA A 89 -11.92 5.70 22.31
C ALA A 89 -13.40 5.89 21.95
#